data_AF-A0A8D2E5F2-F1
#
_entry.id   AF-A0A8D2E5F2-F1
#
_cell.length_a   1.000
_cell.length_b   1.000
_cell.length_c   1.000
_cell.angle_alpha   90.00
_cell.angle_beta   90.00
_cell.angle_gamma   90.00
#
_symmetry.space_group_name_H-M   'P 1'
#
loop_
_entity.id
_entity.type
_entity.pdbx_description
1 polymer ?
#
loop_
_entity_poly.entity_id
_entity_poly.type
_entity_poly.pdbx_seq_one_letter_code
_entity_poly.pdbx_strand_id
1 'polypeptide(L)'
;MAVTKELLQMDLYGLLGIEEKAADKEVKKAYRQKALSCHPDKNPDNPRAAELFHQLSQALEVLTDAAARAAYDKVRKAKKQAAERTQKLDEKRKKVKLDLEARERQAQAQESEEEEESRSTRTLEQEIERLREEGSRQLEEQQRLIREQIRQEHDHRLRGKAENTEGQGTPKLKLKWKCKKEDESKSGYSKDVLLRLLQKYGEVLNLVLSSKKPGTAVVEFATVKAAELAVQNEVGLVDNPLKISWLEGQPQGAVGRSYSGLSKGSVLSERDYESLVMMRMRQAAERQQLIARMQQEDQEGPPT
;
A
#
# COMPACT_ATOMS: atom_id res chain seq x y z
N MET A 1 -88.34 -28.55 -9.42
CA MET A 1 -87.86 -27.57 -10.42
C MET A 1 -86.35 -27.45 -10.24
N ALA A 2 -85.57 -27.64 -11.30
CA ALA A 2 -84.11 -27.57 -11.22
C ALA A 2 -83.68 -26.10 -11.29
N VAL A 3 -83.01 -25.60 -10.25
CA VAL A 3 -82.38 -24.28 -10.28
C VAL A 3 -81.31 -24.32 -11.38
N THR A 4 -81.47 -23.51 -12.42
CA THR A 4 -80.54 -23.50 -13.56
C THR A 4 -79.20 -22.90 -13.13
N LYS A 5 -78.11 -23.37 -13.76
CA LYS A 5 -76.74 -22.91 -13.47
C LYS A 5 -76.57 -21.39 -13.66
N GLU A 6 -77.36 -20.81 -14.55
CA GLU A 6 -77.38 -19.37 -14.84
C GLU A 6 -77.95 -18.56 -13.67
N LEU A 7 -79.02 -19.04 -13.03
CA LEU A 7 -79.62 -18.38 -11.85
C LEU A 7 -78.69 -18.37 -10.64
N LEU A 8 -77.80 -19.35 -10.50
CA LEU A 8 -76.78 -19.38 -9.45
C LEU A 8 -75.61 -18.40 -9.71
N GLN A 9 -75.46 -17.92 -10.95
CA GLN A 9 -74.43 -16.94 -11.32
C GLN A 9 -74.95 -15.50 -11.25
N MET A 10 -76.25 -15.29 -11.44
CA MET A 10 -76.91 -13.99 -11.40
C MET A 10 -77.21 -13.54 -9.97
N ASP A 11 -77.26 -12.23 -9.74
CA ASP A 11 -77.64 -11.66 -8.45
C ASP A 11 -79.15 -11.44 -8.36
N LEU A 12 -79.89 -12.44 -7.86
CA LEU A 12 -81.36 -12.42 -7.79
C LEU A 12 -81.90 -11.30 -6.88
N TYR A 13 -81.17 -10.97 -5.79
CA TYR A 13 -81.54 -9.88 -4.88
C TYR A 13 -81.34 -8.51 -5.53
N GLY A 14 -80.20 -8.32 -6.22
CA GLY A 14 -79.92 -7.12 -7.01
C GLY A 14 -80.91 -6.93 -8.17
N LEU A 15 -81.30 -8.03 -8.83
CA LEU A 15 -82.31 -8.00 -9.90
C LEU A 15 -83.67 -7.52 -9.40
N LEU A 16 -84.09 -7.90 -8.19
CA LEU A 16 -85.30 -7.40 -7.54
C LEU A 16 -85.11 -6.06 -6.81
N GLY A 17 -83.86 -5.62 -6.60
CA GLY A 17 -83.52 -4.37 -5.91
C GLY A 17 -83.84 -4.43 -4.42
N ILE A 18 -83.70 -5.60 -3.81
CA ILE A 18 -84.03 -5.86 -2.39
C ILE A 18 -82.78 -6.28 -1.64
N GLU A 19 -82.79 -6.10 -0.32
CA GLU A 19 -81.72 -6.61 0.55
C GLU A 19 -81.78 -8.14 0.68
N GLU A 20 -80.63 -8.74 0.98
CA GLU A 20 -80.48 -10.20 1.15
C GLU A 20 -81.34 -10.75 2.30
N LYS A 21 -81.61 -9.90 3.31
CA LYS A 21 -82.43 -10.21 4.48
C LYS A 21 -83.91 -9.88 4.30
N ALA A 22 -84.34 -9.48 3.09
CA ALA A 22 -85.71 -9.10 2.82
C ALA A 22 -86.67 -10.26 3.09
N ALA A 23 -87.82 -9.93 3.69
CA ALA A 23 -88.88 -10.90 3.97
C ALA A 23 -89.62 -11.30 2.67
N ASP A 24 -90.25 -12.47 2.64
CA ASP A 24 -90.94 -12.96 1.43
C ASP A 24 -92.06 -12.00 0.95
N LYS A 25 -92.65 -11.24 1.87
CA LYS A 25 -93.64 -10.18 1.55
C LYS A 25 -93.00 -9.04 0.74
N GLU A 26 -91.76 -8.68 1.05
CA GLU A 26 -90.99 -7.64 0.36
C GLU A 26 -90.52 -8.12 -1.01
N VAL A 27 -90.07 -9.38 -1.12
CA VAL A 27 -89.73 -10.04 -2.39
C VAL A 27 -90.94 -9.99 -3.35
N LYS A 28 -92.12 -10.39 -2.88
CA LYS A 28 -93.37 -10.35 -3.69
C LYS A 28 -93.81 -8.93 -4.03
N LYS A 29 -93.56 -7.95 -3.16
CA LYS A 29 -93.87 -6.53 -3.42
C LYS A 29 -92.95 -5.95 -4.50
N ALA A 30 -91.64 -6.18 -4.37
CA ALA A 30 -90.64 -5.71 -5.32
C ALA A 30 -90.82 -6.34 -6.71
N TYR A 31 -91.12 -7.65 -6.76
CA TYR A 31 -91.47 -8.32 -8.01
C TYR A 31 -92.66 -7.66 -8.70
N ARG A 32 -93.77 -7.42 -7.98
CA ARG A 32 -94.97 -6.77 -8.56
C ARG A 32 -94.66 -5.39 -9.14
N GLN A 33 -93.85 -4.59 -8.44
CA GLN A 33 -93.46 -3.27 -8.92
C GLN A 33 -92.61 -3.36 -10.19
N LYS A 34 -91.58 -4.22 -10.22
CA LYS A 34 -90.71 -4.38 -11.39
C LYS A 34 -91.40 -5.07 -12.57
N ALA A 35 -92.25 -6.05 -12.30
CA ALA A 35 -93.04 -6.75 -13.31
C ALA A 35 -94.00 -5.81 -14.04
N LEU A 36 -94.59 -4.82 -13.35
CA LEU A 36 -95.43 -3.79 -13.97
C LEU A 36 -94.64 -2.87 -14.91
N SER A 37 -93.39 -2.54 -14.56
CA SER A 37 -92.50 -1.72 -15.38
C SER A 37 -91.98 -2.48 -16.60
N CYS A 38 -91.68 -3.78 -16.45
CA CYS A 38 -91.11 -4.63 -17.50
C CYS A 38 -92.17 -5.50 -18.21
N HIS A 39 -93.46 -5.20 -18.07
CA HIS A 39 -94.52 -6.04 -18.65
C HIS A 39 -94.45 -6.02 -20.19
N PRO A 40 -94.50 -7.20 -20.87
CA PRO A 40 -94.36 -7.26 -22.32
C PRO A 40 -95.49 -6.53 -23.07
N ASP A 41 -96.71 -6.53 -22.52
CA ASP A 41 -97.87 -5.81 -23.08
C ASP A 41 -97.72 -4.28 -23.07
N LYS A 42 -96.99 -3.73 -22.08
CA LYS A 42 -96.72 -2.29 -21.98
C LYS A 42 -95.47 -1.86 -22.73
N ASN A 43 -94.62 -2.83 -23.09
CA ASN A 43 -93.36 -2.60 -23.78
C ASN A 43 -93.24 -3.54 -25.01
N PRO A 44 -94.18 -3.52 -25.96
CA PRO A 44 -94.20 -4.45 -27.09
C PRO A 44 -92.98 -4.29 -28.02
N ASP A 45 -92.37 -3.10 -28.06
CA ASP A 45 -91.23 -2.79 -28.92
C ASP A 45 -89.86 -3.13 -28.30
N ASN A 46 -89.82 -3.60 -27.04
CA ASN A 46 -88.55 -3.86 -26.33
C ASN A 46 -88.35 -5.35 -26.00
N PRO A 47 -87.53 -6.08 -26.77
CA PRO A 47 -87.27 -7.51 -26.51
C PRO A 47 -86.57 -7.75 -25.17
N ARG A 48 -85.82 -6.77 -24.64
CA ARG A 48 -85.18 -6.88 -23.32
C ARG A 48 -86.19 -6.83 -22.17
N ALA A 49 -87.36 -6.23 -22.37
CA ALA A 49 -88.41 -6.21 -21.35
C ALA A 49 -88.94 -7.62 -21.09
N ALA A 50 -89.12 -8.42 -22.15
CA ALA A 50 -89.53 -9.82 -22.04
C ALA A 50 -88.49 -10.70 -21.33
N GLU A 51 -87.20 -10.52 -21.67
CA GLU A 51 -86.09 -11.23 -21.01
C GLU A 51 -85.99 -10.87 -19.52
N LEU A 52 -86.04 -9.58 -19.18
CA LEU A 52 -86.02 -9.12 -17.79
C LEU A 52 -87.23 -9.61 -17.01
N PHE A 53 -88.42 -9.60 -17.62
CA PHE A 53 -89.62 -10.15 -17.00
C PHE A 53 -89.49 -11.65 -16.70
N HIS A 54 -88.89 -12.41 -17.63
CA HIS A 54 -88.61 -13.82 -17.41
C HIS A 54 -87.61 -14.04 -16.27
N GLN A 55 -86.51 -13.27 -16.23
CA GLN A 55 -85.52 -13.32 -15.14
C GLN A 55 -86.13 -12.92 -13.78
N LEU A 56 -87.00 -11.90 -13.75
CA LEU A 56 -87.72 -11.49 -12.53
C LEU A 56 -88.65 -12.60 -12.03
N SER A 57 -89.30 -13.33 -12.94
CA SER A 57 -90.18 -14.45 -12.61
C SER A 57 -89.39 -15.62 -12.01
N GLN A 58 -88.25 -15.96 -12.62
CA GLN A 58 -87.33 -16.98 -12.08
C GLN A 58 -86.73 -16.57 -10.73
N ALA A 59 -86.38 -15.29 -10.55
CA ALA A 59 -85.89 -14.77 -9.28
C ALA A 59 -86.95 -14.87 -8.17
N LEU A 60 -88.21 -14.57 -8.48
CA LEU A 60 -89.32 -14.74 -7.54
C LEU A 60 -89.49 -16.21 -7.13
N GLU A 61 -89.46 -17.13 -8.10
CA GLU A 61 -89.59 -18.58 -7.83
C GLU A 61 -88.51 -19.08 -6.88
N VAL A 62 -87.23 -18.74 -7.13
CA VAL A 62 -86.11 -19.17 -6.30
C VAL A 62 -86.12 -18.51 -4.92
N LEU A 63 -86.51 -17.23 -4.82
CA LEU A 63 -86.49 -16.48 -3.56
C LEU A 63 -87.74 -16.71 -2.69
N THR A 64 -88.80 -17.28 -3.23
CA THR A 64 -90.02 -17.61 -2.46
C THR A 64 -90.05 -19.04 -1.94
N ASP A 65 -89.28 -19.96 -2.53
CA ASP A 65 -89.07 -21.29 -1.97
C ASP A 65 -87.90 -21.27 -0.97
N ALA A 66 -88.19 -21.63 0.29
CA ALA A 66 -87.20 -21.65 1.36
C ALA A 66 -86.03 -22.60 1.05
N ALA A 67 -86.28 -23.74 0.40
CA ALA A 67 -85.23 -24.69 0.05
C ALA A 67 -84.33 -24.15 -1.09
N ALA A 68 -84.93 -23.61 -2.15
CA ALA A 68 -84.21 -22.99 -3.25
C ALA A 68 -83.41 -21.75 -2.80
N ARG A 69 -84.00 -20.88 -1.97
CA ARG A 69 -83.33 -19.70 -1.41
C ARG A 69 -82.11 -20.09 -0.56
N ALA A 70 -82.25 -21.10 0.30
CA ALA A 70 -81.14 -21.59 1.11
C ALA A 70 -80.00 -22.17 0.25
N ALA A 71 -80.32 -22.91 -0.81
CA ALA A 71 -79.34 -23.44 -1.74
C ALA A 71 -78.60 -22.33 -2.51
N TYR A 72 -79.34 -21.34 -3.01
CA TYR A 72 -78.78 -20.16 -3.69
C TYR A 72 -77.83 -19.37 -2.77
N ASP A 73 -78.28 -19.07 -1.54
CA ASP A 73 -77.48 -18.34 -0.56
C ASP A 73 -76.20 -19.11 -0.17
N LYS A 74 -76.27 -20.44 -0.06
CA LYS A 74 -75.11 -21.29 0.23
C LYS A 74 -74.07 -21.22 -0.89
N VAL A 75 -74.49 -21.32 -2.14
CA VAL A 75 -73.59 -21.23 -3.31
C VAL A 75 -72.96 -19.84 -3.42
N ARG A 76 -73.75 -18.78 -3.21
CA ARG A 76 -73.27 -17.40 -3.25
C ARG A 76 -72.25 -17.12 -2.15
N LYS A 77 -72.50 -17.57 -0.91
CA LYS A 77 -71.53 -17.48 0.20
C LYS A 77 -70.25 -18.25 -0.09
N ALA A 78 -70.35 -19.48 -0.60
CA ALA A 78 -69.18 -20.28 -0.95
C ALA A 78 -68.34 -19.61 -2.05
N LYS A 79 -68.97 -19.02 -3.07
CA LYS A 79 -68.30 -18.27 -4.14
C LYS A 79 -67.58 -17.04 -3.59
N LYS A 80 -68.23 -16.28 -2.71
CA LYS A 80 -67.61 -15.11 -2.05
C LYS A 80 -66.40 -15.51 -1.21
N GLN A 81 -66.53 -16.56 -0.40
CA GLN A 81 -65.42 -17.07 0.43
C GLN A 81 -64.26 -17.61 -0.42
N ALA A 82 -64.55 -18.28 -1.54
CA ALA A 82 -63.54 -18.74 -2.48
C ALA A 82 -62.80 -17.56 -3.12
N ALA A 83 -63.52 -16.53 -3.56
CA ALA A 83 -62.93 -15.31 -4.12
C ALA A 83 -62.04 -14.59 -3.10
N GLU A 84 -62.50 -14.42 -1.85
CA GLU A 84 -61.71 -13.84 -0.77
C GLU A 84 -60.45 -14.65 -0.46
N ARG A 85 -60.53 -15.98 -0.49
CA ARG A 85 -59.36 -16.86 -0.30
C ARG A 85 -58.35 -16.67 -1.42
N THR A 86 -58.80 -16.68 -2.67
CA THR A 86 -57.93 -16.47 -3.84
C THR A 86 -57.28 -15.11 -3.77
N GLN A 87 -58.05 -14.05 -3.49
CA GLN A 87 -57.53 -12.70 -3.32
C GLN A 87 -56.44 -12.64 -2.25
N LYS A 88 -56.68 -13.23 -1.05
CA LYS A 88 -55.67 -13.28 0.02
C LYS A 88 -54.41 -14.06 -0.38
N LEU A 89 -54.55 -15.12 -1.17
CA LEU A 89 -53.40 -15.86 -1.69
C LEU A 89 -52.61 -15.04 -2.70
N ASP A 90 -53.29 -14.32 -3.59
CA ASP A 90 -52.65 -13.47 -4.59
C ASP A 90 -51.96 -12.25 -3.95
N GLU A 91 -52.57 -11.65 -2.94
CA GLU A 91 -51.93 -10.60 -2.12
C GLU A 91 -50.66 -11.10 -1.43
N LYS A 92 -50.71 -12.31 -0.83
CA LYS A 92 -49.52 -12.94 -0.23
C LYS A 92 -48.45 -13.23 -1.27
N ARG A 93 -48.81 -13.79 -2.43
CA ARG A 93 -47.89 -14.07 -3.53
C ARG A 93 -47.23 -12.80 -4.05
N LYS A 94 -48.01 -11.72 -4.21
CA LYS A 94 -47.50 -10.41 -4.62
C LYS A 94 -46.51 -9.86 -3.59
N LYS A 95 -46.83 -9.95 -2.29
CA LYS A 95 -45.92 -9.51 -1.22
C LYS A 95 -44.61 -10.29 -1.22
N VAL A 96 -44.68 -11.62 -1.35
CA VAL A 96 -43.47 -12.47 -1.42
C VAL A 96 -42.64 -12.14 -2.66
N LYS A 97 -43.28 -11.94 -3.81
CA LYS A 97 -42.58 -11.54 -5.03
C LYS A 97 -41.83 -10.22 -4.86
N LEU A 98 -42.49 -9.20 -4.29
CA LEU A 98 -41.87 -7.90 -4.07
C LEU A 98 -40.72 -7.96 -3.05
N ASP A 99 -40.85 -8.78 -2.00
CA ASP A 99 -39.77 -9.00 -1.02
C ASP A 99 -38.57 -9.69 -1.66
N LEU A 100 -38.80 -10.72 -2.49
CA LEU A 100 -37.74 -11.40 -3.24
C LEU A 100 -37.03 -10.46 -4.22
N GLU A 101 -37.79 -9.70 -5.02
CA GLU A 101 -37.22 -8.75 -5.98
C GLU A 101 -36.43 -7.64 -5.28
N ALA A 102 -36.89 -7.17 -4.12
CA ALA A 102 -36.16 -6.19 -3.32
C ALA A 102 -34.83 -6.76 -2.80
N ARG A 103 -34.82 -8.02 -2.33
CA ARG A 103 -33.59 -8.69 -1.88
C ARG A 103 -32.61 -8.95 -3.02
N GLU A 104 -33.11 -9.41 -4.18
CA GLU A 104 -32.26 -9.61 -5.36
C GLU A 104 -31.64 -8.29 -5.81
N ARG A 105 -32.41 -7.19 -5.81
CA ARG A 105 -31.87 -5.87 -6.13
C ARG A 105 -30.83 -5.40 -5.12
N GLN A 106 -31.05 -5.64 -3.83
CA GLN A 106 -30.08 -5.29 -2.79
C GLN A 106 -28.79 -6.10 -2.94
N ALA A 107 -28.89 -7.41 -3.15
CA ALA A 107 -27.73 -8.27 -3.38
C ALA A 107 -26.95 -7.83 -4.63
N GLN A 108 -27.65 -7.56 -5.73
CA GLN A 108 -27.01 -7.08 -6.96
C GLN A 108 -26.35 -5.70 -6.79
N ALA A 109 -26.96 -4.80 -6.01
CA ALA A 109 -26.36 -3.51 -5.70
C ALA A 109 -25.08 -3.67 -4.87
N GLN A 110 -25.10 -4.54 -3.85
CA GLN A 110 -23.91 -4.84 -3.06
C GLN A 110 -22.81 -5.47 -3.90
N GLU A 111 -23.12 -6.45 -4.76
CA GLU A 111 -22.14 -7.02 -5.68
C GLU A 111 -21.54 -5.96 -6.60
N SER A 112 -22.36 -5.03 -7.12
CA SER A 112 -21.85 -3.93 -7.96
C SER A 112 -20.96 -2.95 -7.19
N GLU A 113 -21.31 -2.61 -5.95
CA GLU A 113 -20.51 -1.76 -5.07
C GLU A 113 -19.17 -2.43 -4.73
N GLU A 114 -19.18 -3.72 -4.37
CA GLU A 114 -17.97 -4.51 -4.09
C GLU A 114 -17.06 -4.63 -5.33
N GLU A 115 -17.63 -4.79 -6.53
CA GLU A 115 -16.87 -4.78 -7.78
C GLU A 115 -16.23 -3.42 -8.06
N GLU A 116 -16.95 -2.32 -7.84
CA GLU A 116 -16.43 -0.96 -8.01
C GLU A 116 -15.33 -0.64 -7.00
N GLU A 117 -15.50 -1.03 -5.74
CA GLU A 117 -14.47 -0.93 -4.71
C GLU A 117 -13.23 -1.75 -5.10
N SER A 118 -13.40 -3.00 -5.53
CA SER A 118 -12.31 -3.87 -5.97
C SER A 118 -11.55 -3.32 -7.18
N ARG A 119 -12.25 -2.65 -8.11
CA ARG A 119 -11.61 -1.95 -9.23
C ARG A 119 -10.83 -0.75 -8.73
N SER A 120 -11.42 0.05 -7.84
CA SER A 120 -10.80 1.23 -7.26
C SER A 120 -9.54 0.88 -6.48
N THR A 121 -9.58 -0.13 -5.61
CA THR A 121 -8.41 -0.61 -4.87
C THR A 121 -7.31 -1.08 -5.81
N ARG A 122 -7.63 -1.88 -6.83
CA ARG A 122 -6.66 -2.32 -7.83
C ARG A 122 -6.00 -1.15 -8.57
N THR A 123 -6.76 -0.11 -8.91
CA THR A 123 -6.17 1.08 -9.55
C THR A 123 -5.24 1.84 -8.61
N LEU A 124 -5.59 1.95 -7.32
CA LEU A 124 -4.74 2.59 -6.32
C LEU A 124 -3.46 1.78 -6.07
N GLU A 125 -3.56 0.47 -5.98
CA GLU A 125 -2.40 -0.43 -5.84
C GLU A 125 -1.43 -0.28 -7.01
N GLN A 126 -1.93 -0.24 -8.24
CA GLN A 126 -1.11 -0.01 -9.43
C GLN A 126 -0.39 1.34 -9.39
N GLU A 127 -1.07 2.40 -8.94
CA GLU A 127 -0.47 3.72 -8.82
C GLU A 127 0.58 3.76 -7.69
N ILE A 128 0.31 3.12 -6.55
CA ILE A 128 1.28 2.99 -5.45
C ILE A 128 2.53 2.26 -5.93
N GLU A 129 2.37 1.15 -6.66
CA GLU A 129 3.51 0.38 -7.17
C GLU A 129 4.33 1.19 -8.16
N ARG A 130 3.66 1.89 -9.08
CA ARG A 130 4.32 2.82 -10.00
C ARG A 130 5.13 3.89 -9.27
N LEU A 131 4.55 4.54 -8.26
CA LEU A 131 5.25 5.56 -7.47
C LEU A 131 6.43 4.98 -6.68
N ARG A 132 6.31 3.74 -6.19
CA ARG A 132 7.42 3.03 -5.53
C ARG A 132 8.55 2.73 -6.49
N GLU A 133 8.25 2.25 -7.70
CA GLU A 133 9.25 2.01 -8.74
C GLU A 133 9.95 3.32 -9.16
N GLU A 134 9.18 4.39 -9.40
CA GLU A 134 9.73 5.70 -9.75
C GLU A 134 10.65 6.23 -8.64
N GLY A 135 10.22 6.12 -7.38
CA GLY A 135 11.06 6.47 -6.22
C GLY A 135 12.32 5.62 -6.10
N SER A 136 12.23 4.32 -6.36
CA SER A 136 13.39 3.39 -6.33
C SER A 136 14.41 3.75 -7.41
N ARG A 137 13.97 4.01 -8.65
CA ARG A 137 14.84 4.40 -9.76
C ARG A 137 15.59 5.69 -9.45
N GLN A 138 14.90 6.70 -8.93
CA GLN A 138 15.53 7.95 -8.53
C GLN A 138 16.60 7.73 -7.45
N LEU A 139 16.33 6.90 -6.44
CA LEU A 139 17.30 6.58 -5.41
C LEU A 139 18.54 5.86 -5.98
N GLU A 140 18.33 4.88 -6.87
CA GLU A 140 19.42 4.17 -7.53
C GLU A 140 20.28 5.09 -8.39
N GLU A 141 19.67 6.00 -9.15
CA GLU A 141 20.39 7.01 -9.94
C GLU A 141 21.24 7.92 -9.05
N GLN A 142 20.68 8.42 -7.95
CA GLN A 142 21.42 9.22 -6.98
C GLN A 142 22.59 8.43 -6.37
N GLN A 143 22.38 7.18 -5.97
CA GLN A 143 23.44 6.33 -5.45
C GLN A 143 24.52 6.02 -6.49
N ARG A 144 24.15 5.89 -7.77
CA ARG A 144 25.10 5.65 -8.86
C ARG A 144 25.98 6.87 -9.08
N LEU A 145 25.40 8.07 -9.14
CA LEU A 145 26.14 9.32 -9.28
C LEU A 145 27.12 9.52 -8.10
N ILE A 146 26.66 9.29 -6.87
CA ILE A 146 27.52 9.36 -5.67
C ILE A 146 28.68 8.37 -5.79
N ARG A 147 28.41 7.11 -6.16
CA ARG A 147 29.46 6.08 -6.33
C ARG A 147 30.46 6.46 -7.40
N GLU A 148 30.00 7.00 -8.52
CA GLU A 148 30.87 7.44 -9.61
C GLU A 148 31.74 8.63 -9.20
N GLN A 149 31.18 9.58 -8.45
CA GLN A 149 31.92 10.70 -7.91
C GLN A 149 33.01 10.25 -6.91
N ILE A 150 32.69 9.32 -6.01
CA ILE A 150 33.68 8.71 -5.09
C ILE A 150 34.79 8.02 -5.89
N ARG A 151 34.45 7.29 -6.95
CA ARG A 151 35.43 6.62 -7.80
C ARG A 151 36.35 7.63 -8.49
N GLN A 152 35.80 8.67 -9.10
CA GLN A 152 36.57 9.71 -9.77
C GLN A 152 37.47 10.46 -8.78
N GLU A 153 36.97 10.79 -7.59
CA GLU A 153 37.76 11.41 -6.54
C GLU A 153 38.89 10.49 -6.06
N HIS A 154 38.61 9.19 -5.91
CA HIS A 154 39.62 8.19 -5.56
C HIS A 154 40.69 8.05 -6.65
N ASP A 155 40.29 7.96 -7.91
CA ASP A 155 41.19 7.89 -9.07
C ASP A 155 42.03 9.18 -9.21
N HIS A 156 41.45 10.35 -8.99
CA HIS A 156 42.17 11.62 -8.98
C HIS A 156 43.15 11.71 -7.78
N ARG A 157 42.79 11.16 -6.63
CA ARG A 157 43.68 11.06 -5.46
C ARG A 157 44.83 10.09 -5.70
N LEU A 158 44.57 8.97 -6.39
CA LEU A 158 45.60 8.00 -6.80
C LEU A 158 46.51 8.59 -7.87
N ARG A 159 45.97 9.26 -8.90
CA ARG A 159 46.74 9.94 -9.95
C ARG A 159 47.54 11.11 -9.40
N GLY A 160 46.99 11.92 -8.49
CA GLY A 160 47.73 12.97 -7.78
C GLY A 160 48.79 12.42 -6.81
N LYS A 161 48.65 11.18 -6.33
CA LYS A 161 49.74 10.45 -5.66
C LYS A 161 50.79 9.95 -6.66
N ALA A 162 50.37 9.41 -7.81
CA ALA A 162 51.25 8.89 -8.87
C ALA A 162 52.09 9.99 -9.54
N GLU A 163 51.49 11.13 -9.88
CA GLU A 163 52.16 12.29 -10.46
C GLU A 163 53.09 13.00 -9.45
N ASN A 164 52.84 12.86 -8.14
CA ASN A 164 53.79 13.29 -7.10
C ASN A 164 54.94 12.30 -6.87
N THR A 165 54.84 11.04 -7.34
CA THR A 165 55.91 10.03 -7.19
C THR A 165 56.89 9.96 -8.37
N GLU A 166 56.66 10.66 -9.49
CA GLU A 166 57.55 10.60 -10.66
C GLU A 166 58.60 11.72 -10.75
N GLY A 167 58.71 12.60 -9.74
CA GLY A 167 59.65 13.74 -9.78
C GLY A 167 60.59 13.92 -8.59
N GLN A 168 60.37 13.26 -7.46
CA GLN A 168 61.25 13.38 -6.29
C GLN A 168 61.61 11.99 -5.79
N GLY A 169 62.81 11.53 -6.15
CA GLY A 169 63.36 10.27 -5.65
C GLY A 169 63.24 10.21 -4.12
N THR A 170 62.89 9.04 -3.62
CA THR A 170 62.82 8.75 -2.18
C THR A 170 64.11 9.20 -1.50
N PRO A 171 64.05 10.03 -0.44
CA PRO A 171 65.25 10.52 0.24
C PRO A 171 66.03 9.36 0.85
N LYS A 172 67.34 9.33 0.58
CA LYS A 172 68.26 8.34 1.13
C LYS A 172 69.23 9.01 2.09
N LEU A 173 69.38 8.43 3.26
CA LEU A 173 70.32 8.88 4.28
C LEU A 173 71.40 7.82 4.51
N LYS A 174 72.62 8.28 4.72
CA LYS A 174 73.72 7.46 5.20
C LYS A 174 73.83 7.59 6.71
N LEU A 175 73.89 6.44 7.36
CA LEU A 175 74.09 6.30 8.79
C LEU A 175 75.52 5.81 9.04
N LYS A 176 76.22 6.41 9.99
CA LYS A 176 77.59 6.04 10.35
C LYS A 176 77.79 6.07 11.86
N TRP A 177 78.30 4.98 12.42
CA TRP A 177 78.60 4.86 13.86
C TRP A 177 79.99 4.25 14.07
N LYS A 178 80.51 4.32 15.30
CA LYS A 178 81.78 3.67 15.63
C LYS A 178 81.54 2.16 15.78
N CYS A 179 82.37 1.36 15.13
CA CYS A 179 82.39 -0.09 15.25
C CYS A 179 83.81 -0.53 15.65
N LYS A 180 83.95 -1.27 16.75
CA LYS A 180 85.24 -1.89 17.13
C LYS A 180 85.45 -3.14 16.26
N LYS A 181 86.70 -3.40 15.84
CA LYS A 181 87.05 -4.47 14.90
C LYS A 181 86.84 -5.91 15.45
N GLU A 182 86.61 -6.07 16.75
CA GLU A 182 86.50 -7.37 17.44
C GLU A 182 85.12 -7.64 18.09
N ASP A 183 84.08 -6.86 17.76
CA ASP A 183 82.72 -7.11 18.26
C ASP A 183 81.87 -7.83 17.20
N GLU A 184 81.55 -9.12 17.41
CA GLU A 184 80.56 -9.86 16.60
C GLU A 184 79.16 -9.19 16.63
N SER A 185 78.87 -8.42 17.69
CA SER A 185 77.59 -7.75 17.91
C SER A 185 77.44 -6.39 17.21
N LYS A 186 78.31 -6.06 16.23
CA LYS A 186 78.25 -4.83 15.39
C LYS A 186 78.01 -3.53 16.17
N SER A 187 78.57 -3.44 17.38
CA SER A 187 78.43 -2.30 18.30
C SER A 187 76.97 -1.89 18.61
N GLY A 188 76.03 -2.85 18.65
CA GLY A 188 74.65 -2.65 19.14
C GLY A 188 73.63 -2.16 18.10
N TYR A 189 74.07 -1.82 16.89
CA TYR A 189 73.19 -1.38 15.81
C TYR A 189 72.88 -2.53 14.85
N SER A 190 71.88 -3.34 15.21
CA SER A 190 71.28 -4.30 14.28
C SER A 190 70.30 -3.60 13.33
N LYS A 191 69.90 -4.31 12.26
CA LYS A 191 68.88 -3.83 11.31
C LYS A 191 67.59 -3.43 12.06
N ASP A 192 67.18 -4.25 13.02
CA ASP A 192 65.94 -4.05 13.79
C ASP A 192 66.02 -2.88 14.75
N VAL A 193 67.18 -2.66 15.39
CA VAL A 193 67.40 -1.51 16.27
C VAL A 193 67.34 -0.22 15.48
N LEU A 194 68.02 -0.16 14.33
CA LEU A 194 67.98 1.03 13.46
C LEU A 194 66.58 1.28 12.92
N LEU A 195 65.85 0.24 12.53
CA LEU A 195 64.48 0.36 12.04
C LEU A 195 63.56 0.89 13.14
N ARG A 196 63.68 0.39 14.37
CA ARG A 196 62.88 0.87 15.53
C ARG A 196 63.17 2.33 15.89
N LEU A 197 64.42 2.78 15.77
CA LEU A 197 64.78 4.18 15.98
C LEU A 197 64.15 5.07 14.89
N LEU A 198 64.36 4.70 13.62
CA LEU A 198 64.03 5.53 12.47
C LEU A 198 62.53 5.55 12.12
N GLN A 199 61.79 4.47 12.41
CA GLN A 199 60.35 4.39 12.13
C GLN A 199 59.51 5.39 12.96
N LYS A 200 60.08 5.97 14.03
CA LYS A 200 59.42 7.02 14.81
C LYS A 200 59.20 8.31 14.03
N TYR A 201 60.02 8.58 13.01
CA TYR A 201 59.95 9.81 12.22
C TYR A 201 59.13 9.66 10.95
N GLY A 202 58.87 8.43 10.52
CA GLY A 202 58.02 8.12 9.38
C GLY A 202 58.28 6.72 8.82
N GLU A 203 57.57 6.41 7.73
CA GLU A 203 57.68 5.12 7.05
C GLU A 203 59.05 4.95 6.39
N VAL A 204 59.75 3.87 6.77
CA VAL A 204 61.05 3.47 6.23
C VAL A 204 60.79 2.43 5.12
N LEU A 205 61.19 2.74 3.89
CA LEU A 205 61.00 1.87 2.73
C LEU A 205 62.09 0.79 2.65
N ASN A 206 63.36 1.18 2.81
CA ASN A 206 64.49 0.27 2.76
C ASN A 206 65.55 0.62 3.81
N LEU A 207 66.17 -0.39 4.43
CA LEU A 207 67.32 -0.22 5.31
C LEU A 207 68.36 -1.30 5.05
N VAL A 208 69.57 -0.89 4.67
CA VAL A 208 70.66 -1.77 4.25
C VAL A 208 71.92 -1.48 5.06
N LEU A 209 72.44 -2.50 5.75
CA LEU A 209 73.73 -2.46 6.43
C LEU A 209 74.87 -2.72 5.42
N SER A 210 75.96 -1.96 5.49
CA SER A 210 77.11 -2.17 4.60
C SER A 210 77.92 -3.40 5.04
N SER A 211 78.05 -4.40 4.16
CA SER A 211 78.94 -5.55 4.36
C SER A 211 80.42 -5.19 4.16
N LYS A 212 80.71 -4.17 3.37
CA LYS A 212 82.08 -3.73 3.02
C LYS A 212 82.70 -2.80 4.07
N LYS A 213 81.89 -2.04 4.80
CA LYS A 213 82.34 -1.07 5.82
C LYS A 213 81.52 -1.24 7.10
N PRO A 214 82.06 -1.91 8.14
CA PRO A 214 81.35 -2.07 9.39
C PRO A 214 81.07 -0.69 10.01
N GLY A 215 79.88 -0.52 10.59
CA GLY A 215 79.45 0.76 11.16
C GLY A 215 78.83 1.74 10.15
N THR A 216 78.36 1.28 8.99
CA THR A 216 77.66 2.13 8.00
C THR A 216 76.37 1.47 7.52
N ALA A 217 75.30 2.25 7.37
CA ALA A 217 74.05 1.82 6.74
C ALA A 217 73.48 2.90 5.82
N VAL A 218 72.57 2.48 4.94
CA VAL A 218 71.76 3.37 4.10
C VAL A 218 70.30 3.10 4.40
N VAL A 219 69.54 4.17 4.63
CA VAL A 219 68.09 4.12 4.85
C VAL A 219 67.37 4.98 3.83
N GLU A 220 66.23 4.51 3.37
CA GLU A 220 65.35 5.16 2.42
C GLU A 220 64.00 5.41 3.10
N PHE A 221 63.53 6.66 3.10
CA PHE A 221 62.25 7.03 3.70
C PHE A 221 61.19 7.28 2.64
N ALA A 222 59.92 7.05 3.01
CA ALA A 222 58.79 7.31 2.13
C ALA A 222 58.56 8.82 1.87
N THR A 223 59.04 9.69 2.76
CA THR A 223 58.86 11.15 2.61
C THR A 223 60.12 11.93 3.00
N VAL A 224 60.38 13.06 2.32
CA VAL A 224 61.50 14.00 2.61
C VAL A 224 61.41 14.55 4.03
N LYS A 225 60.18 14.83 4.51
CA LYS A 225 59.94 15.33 5.86
C LYS A 225 60.34 14.33 6.94
N ALA A 226 60.08 13.04 6.74
CA ALA A 226 60.51 11.98 7.67
C ALA A 226 62.05 11.88 7.73
N ALA A 227 62.71 11.95 6.57
CA ALA A 227 64.17 11.96 6.49
C ALA A 227 64.79 13.19 7.17
N GLU A 228 64.20 14.37 6.98
CA GLU A 228 64.65 15.61 7.63
C GLU A 228 64.53 15.55 9.15
N LEU A 229 63.39 15.08 9.67
CA LEU A 229 63.19 14.92 11.11
C LEU A 229 64.18 13.92 11.72
N ALA A 230 64.51 12.84 11.01
CA ALA A 230 65.52 11.89 11.45
C ALA A 230 66.91 12.54 11.53
N VAL A 231 67.32 13.31 10.51
CA VAL A 231 68.63 14.01 10.53
C VAL A 231 68.73 15.01 11.68
N GLN A 232 67.64 15.73 11.97
CA GLN A 232 67.64 16.78 13.00
C GLN A 232 67.58 16.22 14.43
N ASN A 233 66.86 15.12 14.65
CA ASN A 233 66.51 14.68 16.00
C ASN A 233 67.18 13.37 16.44
N GLU A 234 67.66 12.53 15.52
CA GLU A 234 68.30 11.27 15.91
C GLU A 234 69.78 11.42 16.23
N VAL A 235 70.15 10.95 17.41
CA VAL A 235 71.52 10.94 17.92
C VAL A 235 72.02 9.49 18.07
N GLY A 236 71.12 8.49 17.97
CA GLY A 236 71.43 7.08 18.16
C GLY A 236 71.43 6.63 19.62
N LEU A 237 72.04 5.47 19.88
CA LEU A 237 72.25 4.90 21.20
C LEU A 237 73.20 5.78 22.04
N VAL A 238 72.86 5.94 23.33
CA VAL A 238 73.59 6.79 24.30
C VAL A 238 75.08 6.46 24.37
N ASP A 239 75.43 5.18 24.31
CA ASP A 239 76.82 4.71 24.44
C ASP A 239 77.62 4.79 23.13
N ASN A 240 76.94 4.97 21.98
CA ASN A 240 77.58 4.99 20.67
C ASN A 240 76.77 5.85 19.69
N PRO A 241 77.00 7.17 19.63
CA PRO A 241 76.16 8.06 18.83
C PRO A 241 76.26 7.76 17.32
N LEU A 242 75.14 7.93 16.64
CA LEU A 242 74.96 7.74 15.22
C LEU A 242 75.08 9.08 14.48
N LYS A 243 75.86 9.13 13.41
CA LYS A 243 75.92 10.28 12.49
C LYS A 243 75.08 10.01 11.25
N ILE A 244 74.17 10.92 10.95
CA ILE A 244 73.26 10.85 9.79
C ILE A 244 73.65 11.93 8.78
N SER A 245 73.76 11.58 7.50
CA SER A 245 74.05 12.51 6.42
C SER A 245 73.24 12.19 5.17
N TRP A 246 72.79 13.21 4.45
CA TRP A 246 72.08 13.05 3.18
C TRP A 246 72.94 12.35 2.12
N LEU A 247 72.34 11.38 1.41
CA LEU A 247 72.90 10.79 0.19
C LEU A 247 72.16 11.30 -1.04
N GLU A 248 70.84 11.22 -1.02
CA GLU A 248 69.97 11.63 -2.12
C GLU A 248 68.70 12.28 -1.54
N GLY A 249 68.12 13.26 -2.26
CA GLY A 249 66.88 13.92 -1.86
C GLY A 249 67.02 14.97 -0.75
N GLN A 250 68.20 15.59 -0.60
CA GLN A 250 68.39 16.71 0.33
C GLN A 250 67.45 17.88 -0.07
N PRO A 251 66.67 18.44 0.86
CA PRO A 251 65.83 19.60 0.57
C PRO A 251 66.71 20.77 0.12
N GLN A 252 66.54 21.23 -1.12
CA GLN A 252 67.18 22.46 -1.60
C GLN A 252 66.59 23.64 -0.83
N GLY A 253 67.42 24.30 -0.03
CA GLY A 253 67.03 25.48 0.75
C GLY A 253 66.68 26.65 -0.17
N ALA A 254 65.39 26.85 -0.43
CA ALA A 254 64.86 28.09 -0.99
C ALA A 254 64.48 29.03 0.16
N VAL A 255 65.34 30.03 0.36
CA VAL A 255 65.08 31.22 1.15
C VAL A 255 63.87 31.97 0.58
N GLY A 256 62.88 32.23 1.45
CA GLY A 256 61.98 33.39 1.39
C GLY A 256 61.14 33.59 0.13
N ARG A 257 59.89 33.13 0.16
CA ARG A 257 58.79 33.85 -0.50
C ARG A 257 57.46 33.58 0.20
N SER A 258 57.09 34.54 1.03
CA SER A 258 55.75 34.78 1.52
C SER A 258 54.84 35.15 0.35
N TYR A 259 53.69 34.47 0.24
CA TYR A 259 52.50 35.01 -0.40
C TYR A 259 51.27 34.59 0.37
N SER A 260 50.49 35.63 0.63
CA SER A 260 49.13 35.71 1.09
C SER A 260 48.15 34.74 0.42
N GLY A 261 47.10 34.39 1.18
CA GLY A 261 45.78 34.16 0.63
C GLY A 261 45.24 32.76 0.84
N LEU A 262 44.70 32.49 2.03
CA LEU A 262 43.74 31.41 2.23
C LEU A 262 42.52 31.98 2.96
N SER A 263 41.58 32.49 2.18
CA SER A 263 40.17 32.38 2.54
C SER A 263 39.81 30.89 2.45
N LYS A 264 39.42 30.29 3.57
CA LYS A 264 38.66 29.04 3.56
C LYS A 264 37.51 29.19 4.55
N GLY A 265 36.36 29.50 3.98
CA GLY A 265 35.09 29.28 4.63
C GLY A 265 34.92 27.80 4.94
N SER A 266 34.44 27.55 6.17
CA SER A 266 33.62 26.42 6.61
C SER A 266 33.83 25.11 5.86
N VAL A 267 34.90 24.39 6.22
CA VAL A 267 35.01 22.96 5.95
C VAL A 267 34.17 22.26 7.02
N LEU A 268 32.94 21.88 6.68
CA LEU A 268 32.20 20.90 7.47
C LEU A 268 32.97 19.58 7.39
N SER A 269 33.38 19.05 8.54
CA SER A 269 34.21 17.87 8.64
C SER A 269 33.46 16.65 8.08
N GLU A 270 34.16 15.77 7.37
CA GLU A 270 33.64 14.52 6.78
C GLU A 270 32.86 13.66 7.80
N ARG A 271 33.28 13.71 9.07
CA ARG A 271 32.61 13.08 10.22
C ARG A 271 31.23 13.63 10.52
N ASP A 272 30.99 14.92 10.28
CA ASP A 272 29.70 15.55 10.55
C ASP A 272 28.69 15.17 9.46
N TYR A 273 29.16 14.95 8.23
CA TYR A 273 28.32 14.48 7.12
C TYR A 273 27.93 13.01 7.29
N GLU A 274 28.88 12.14 7.65
CA GLU A 274 28.59 10.75 8.00
C GLU A 274 27.61 10.65 9.18
N SER A 275 27.81 11.47 10.23
CA SER A 275 26.92 11.50 11.39
C SER A 275 25.50 11.96 11.00
N LEU A 276 25.37 12.97 10.15
CA LEU A 276 24.07 13.46 9.67
C LEU A 276 23.34 12.42 8.80
N VAL A 277 24.07 11.73 7.92
CA VAL A 277 23.53 10.66 7.07
C VAL A 277 23.08 9.47 7.92
N MET A 278 23.89 9.06 8.90
CA MET A 278 23.54 7.97 9.82
C MET A 278 22.34 8.33 10.71
N MET A 279 22.22 9.60 11.13
CA MET A 279 21.04 10.08 11.87
C MET A 279 19.78 10.02 11.01
N ARG A 280 19.85 10.45 9.75
CA ARG A 280 18.71 10.38 8.81
C ARG A 280 18.32 8.94 8.47
N MET A 281 19.30 8.05 8.31
CA MET A 281 19.07 6.61 8.11
C MET A 281 18.38 5.97 9.32
N ARG A 282 18.80 6.33 10.54
CA ARG A 282 18.14 5.88 11.78
C ARG A 282 16.69 6.34 11.88
N GLN A 283 16.44 7.63 11.62
CA GLN A 283 15.09 8.21 11.63
C GLN A 283 14.18 7.57 10.55
N ALA A 284 14.74 7.25 9.38
CA ALA A 284 14.00 6.56 8.33
C ALA A 284 13.64 5.12 8.73
N ALA A 285 14.58 4.39 9.35
CA ALA A 285 14.36 3.03 9.85
C ALA A 285 13.30 2.99 10.98
N GLU A 286 13.35 3.93 11.93
CA GLU A 286 12.34 4.05 12.98
C GLU A 286 10.95 4.35 12.40
N ARG A 287 10.86 5.23 11.38
CA ARG A 287 9.60 5.49 10.67
C ARG A 287 9.05 4.23 9.99
N GLN A 288 9.90 3.47 9.32
CA GLN A 288 9.47 2.22 8.67
C GLN A 288 8.98 1.18 9.67
N GLN A 289 9.64 1.06 10.83
CA GLN A 289 9.18 0.16 11.90
C GLN A 289 7.85 0.60 12.50
N LEU A 290 7.63 1.90 12.68
CA LEU A 290 6.36 2.41 13.20
C LEU A 290 5.20 2.13 12.23
N ILE A 291 5.44 2.34 10.92
CA ILE A 291 4.46 2.05 9.86
C ILE A 291 4.14 0.55 9.81
N ALA A 292 5.17 -0.31 9.87
CA ALA A 292 4.98 -1.76 9.88
C ALA A 292 4.18 -2.23 11.12
N ARG A 293 4.39 -1.58 12.27
CA ARG A 293 3.67 -1.89 13.51
C ARG A 293 2.19 -1.48 13.45
N MET A 294 1.89 -0.30 12.91
CA MET A 294 0.51 0.13 12.67
C MET A 294 -0.22 -0.80 11.69
N GLN A 295 0.47 -1.24 10.63
CA GLN A 295 -0.08 -2.21 9.67
C GLN A 295 -0.33 -3.60 10.28
N GLN A 296 0.40 -3.99 11.33
CA GLN A 296 0.13 -5.20 12.09
C GLN A 296 -1.05 -5.03 13.04
N GLU A 297 -1.16 -3.90 13.74
CA GLU A 297 -2.29 -3.59 14.62
C GLU A 297 -3.62 -3.45 13.84
N ASP A 298 -3.58 -2.94 12.61
CA ASP A 298 -4.76 -2.91 11.72
C ASP A 298 -5.16 -4.31 11.20
N GLN A 299 -4.22 -5.26 11.14
CA GLN A 299 -4.50 -6.66 10.75
C GLN A 299 -4.97 -7.52 11.93
N GLU A 300 -4.51 -7.24 13.15
CA GLU A 300 -4.97 -7.88 14.39
C GLU A 300 -6.14 -7.07 14.99
N GLY A 301 -7.33 -7.19 14.40
CA GLY A 301 -8.55 -6.59 14.95
C GLY A 301 -8.79 -6.93 16.45
N PRO A 302 -9.56 -6.11 17.19
CA PRO A 302 -9.58 -6.13 18.65
C PRO A 302 -9.98 -7.50 19.22
N PRO A 303 -9.34 -7.96 20.31
CA PRO A 303 -9.69 -9.23 20.94
C PRO A 303 -11.13 -9.17 21.48
N THR A 304 -11.86 -10.24 21.19
CA THR A 304 -13.29 -10.44 21.51
C THR A 304 -13.55 -10.61 23.00
#